data_AF-A0A5R9F9V6-F1
#
_entry.id   AF-A0A5R9F9V6-F1
#
_cell.length_a   1.000
_cell.length_b   1.000
_cell.length_c   1.000
_cell.angle_alpha   90.00
_cell.angle_beta   90.00
_cell.angle_gamma   90.00
#
_symmetry.space_group_name_H-M   'P 1'
#
loop_
_entity.id
_entity.type
_entity.pdbx_description
1 polymer ?
#
loop_
_entity_poly.entity_id
_entity_poly.type
_entity_poly.pdbx_seq_one_letter_code
_entity_poly.pdbx_strand_id
1 'polypeptide(L)' 'MIVALVDVIKSDDTNGPKWLWVLVILFIGFLGPILYFVIGRKR' A
#
# COMPACT_ATOMS: atom_id res chain seq x y z
N MET A 1 5.09 2.65 -3.94
CA MET A 1 5.46 2.25 -2.56
C MET A 1 6.28 3.32 -1.85
N ILE A 2 7.39 3.81 -2.43
CA ILE A 2 8.25 4.83 -1.81
C ILE A 2 7.51 6.15 -1.55
N VAL A 3 6.77 6.67 -2.53
CA VAL A 3 6.02 7.94 -2.37
C VAL A 3 4.98 7.86 -1.26
N ALA A 4 4.21 6.78 -1.18
CA ALA A 4 3.19 6.59 -0.15
C ALA A 4 3.77 6.45 1.27
N LEU A 5 4.94 5.79 1.40
CA LEU A 5 5.65 5.70 2.68
C LEU A 5 6.18 7.07 3.12
N VAL A 6 6.75 7.84 2.19
CA VAL A 6 7.23 9.20 2.45
C VAL A 6 6.06 10.11 2.84
N ASP A 7 4.90 9.97 2.20
CA ASP A 7 3.71 10.77 2.47
C ASP A 7 3.12 10.50 3.88
N VAL A 8 3.11 9.24 4.31
CA VAL A 8 2.68 8.85 5.68
C VAL A 8 3.68 9.27 6.74
N ILE A 9 4.99 9.21 6.46
CA ILE A 9 6.02 9.67 7.41
C ILE A 9 6.01 11.20 7.53
N LYS A 10 5.72 11.91 6.43
CA LYS A 10 5.70 13.37 6.37
C LYS A 10 4.37 13.97 6.84
N SER A 11 3.31 13.17 6.89
CA SER A 11 2.03 13.54 7.51
C SER A 11 2.09 13.37 9.03
N ASP A 12 2.22 14.50 9.74
CA ASP A 12 2.22 14.51 11.20
C ASP A 12 0.86 14.11 11.80
N ASP A 13 -0.24 14.55 11.17
CA ASP A 13 -1.62 14.17 11.48
C ASP A 13 -2.18 13.23 10.42
N THR A 14 -2.05 11.93 10.65
CA THR A 14 -2.79 10.93 9.88
C THR A 14 -4.15 10.73 10.54
N ASN A 15 -5.24 10.70 9.75
CA ASN A 15 -6.59 10.43 10.25
C ASN A 15 -6.69 8.98 10.73
N GLY A 16 -6.25 8.72 11.96
CA GLY A 16 -6.21 7.40 12.59
C GLY A 16 -4.80 6.91 12.97
N PRO A 17 -4.65 5.65 13.40
CA PRO A 17 -3.38 5.12 13.86
C PRO A 17 -2.35 5.00 12.72
N LYS A 18 -1.14 5.55 12.89
CA LYS A 18 -0.04 5.47 11.89
C LYS A 18 0.26 4.03 11.43
N TRP A 19 0.14 3.05 12.33
CA TRP A 19 0.36 1.63 12.01
C TRP A 19 -0.66 1.06 11.00
N LEU A 20 -1.90 1.55 11.00
CA LEU A 20 -2.94 1.13 10.07
C LEU A 20 -2.58 1.54 8.63
N TRP A 21 -2.08 2.75 8.47
CA TRP A 21 -1.64 3.29 7.18
C TRP A 21 -0.44 2.53 6.60
N VAL A 22 0.51 2.13 7.45
CA VAL A 22 1.61 1.25 7.04
C VAL A 22 1.07 -0.06 6.48
N LEU A 23 0.09 -0.67 7.15
CA LEU A 23 -0.56 -1.91 6.72
C LEU A 23 -1.26 -1.72 5.36
N VAL A 24 -2.03 -0.64 5.18
CA VAL A 24 -2.71 -0.31 3.91
C VAL A 24 -1.71 -0.14 2.76
N ILE A 25 -0.61 0.58 2.96
CA ILE A 25 0.43 0.77 1.94
C ILE A 25 1.08 -0.57 1.56
N LEU A 26 1.33 -1.42 2.55
CA LEU A 26 1.88 -2.75 2.34
C LEU A 26 0.92 -3.59 1.49
N PHE A 27 -0.35 -3.67 1.90
CA PHE A 27 -1.38 -4.45 1.20
C PHE A 27 -1.62 -3.96 -0.22
N ILE A 28 -1.68 -2.65 -0.47
CA ILE A 28 -1.84 -2.10 -1.83
C ILE A 28 -0.59 -2.39 -2.69
N GLY A 29 0.60 -2.31 -2.09
CA GLY A 29 1.86 -2.66 -2.75
C GLY A 29 1.94 -4.13 -3.17
N PHE A 30 1.37 -5.04 -2.39
CA PHE A 30 1.27 -6.46 -2.71
C PHE A 30 0.06 -6.79 -3.62
N LEU A 31 -1.04 -6.07 -3.48
CA LEU A 31 -2.25 -6.27 -4.27
C LEU A 31 -1.99 -6.06 -5.76
N GLY A 32 -1.17 -5.08 -6.16
CA GLY A 32 -0.82 -4.86 -7.57
C GLY A 32 -0.23 -6.11 -8.24
N PRO A 33 0.90 -6.65 -7.73
CA PRO A 33 1.48 -7.91 -8.21
C PRO A 33 0.54 -9.11 -8.08
N ILE A 34 -0.18 -9.23 -6.96
CA ILE A 34 -1.13 -10.34 -6.74
C ILE A 34 -2.25 -10.29 -7.78
N LEU A 35 -2.86 -9.13 -8.01
CA LEU A 35 -3.87 -8.93 -9.05
C LEU A 35 -3.30 -9.20 -10.44
N TYR A 36 -2.06 -8.81 -10.72
CA TYR A 36 -1.39 -9.15 -11.99
C TYR A 36 -1.25 -10.66 -12.17
N PHE A 37 -0.85 -11.40 -11.12
CA PHE A 37 -0.76 -12.86 -11.18
C PHE A 37 -2.13 -13.57 -11.21
N VAL A 38 -3.15 -13.01 -10.55
CA VAL A 38 -4.50 -13.60 -10.47
C VAL A 38 -5.31 -13.32 -11.73
N ILE A 39 -5.31 -12.08 -12.23
CA ILE A 39 -6.05 -11.67 -13.43
C ILE A 39 -5.26 -11.96 -14.71
N GLY A 40 -3.93 -11.77 -14.67
CA GLY A 40 -3.03 -11.99 -15.80
C GLY A 40 -2.68 -13.45 -16.05
N ARG A 41 -3.06 -14.38 -15.15
CA ARG A 41 -3.11 -15.81 -15.48
C ARG A 41 -4.32 -16.08 -16.38
N LYS A 42 -4.28 -15.51 -17.57
CA LYS A 42 -4.97 -16.04 -18.75
C LYS A 42 -3.92 -16.79 -19.55
N ARG A 43 -4.26 -17.99 -20.01
CA ARG A 43 -3.47 -18.73 -21.00
C ARG A 43 -3.10 -17.83 -22.17
#